data_AF-A0A6A3KSK9-F1
#
_entry.id   AF-A0A6A3KSK9-F1
#
_cell.length_a   1.000
_cell.length_b   1.000
_cell.length_c   1.000
_cell.angle_alpha   90.00
_cell.angle_beta   90.00
_cell.angle_gamma   90.00
#
_symmetry.space_group_name_H-M   'P 1'
#
loop_
_entity.id
_entity.type
_entity.pdbx_description
1 polymer ?
#
loop_
_entity_poly.entity_id
_entity_poly.type
_entity_poly.pdbx_seq_one_letter_code
_entity_poly.pdbx_strand_id
1 'polypeptide(L)'
;MLYSTKKLRIEKATMNNSINKQKRKEFVEKLDGHISRGDMIAYQDETNFNLYLSRSEGWSRIGERAVVQLPPSQGKNLHIQGGVSAFTGLVLLRTHEGSITKTENARFIADLFVAAQRTLEYQDLAPTNMVVIVTDNAPPPTARSKSWLARS
;
A
#
# COMPACT_ATOMS: atom_id res chain seq x y z
N MET A 1 -10.40 30.14 33.89
CA MET A 1 -9.30 29.73 32.99
C MET A 1 -9.91 28.94 31.84
N LEU A 2 -9.92 29.50 30.63
CA LEU A 2 -10.65 28.95 29.49
C LEU A 2 -9.72 28.00 28.70
N TYR A 3 -10.01 26.70 28.72
CA TYR A 3 -9.25 25.72 27.93
C TYR A 3 -9.99 25.43 26.63
N SER A 4 -9.27 25.50 25.50
CA SER A 4 -9.76 24.99 24.21
C SER A 4 -9.13 23.63 23.96
N THR A 5 -9.96 22.60 23.78
CA THR A 5 -9.52 21.24 23.43
C THR A 5 -8.98 21.22 22.01
N LYS A 6 -7.67 20.94 21.84
CA LYS A 6 -7.04 20.72 20.53
C LYS A 6 -6.84 19.22 20.31
N LYS A 7 -6.98 18.77 19.07
CA LYS A 7 -6.68 17.37 18.70
C LYS A 7 -5.18 17.13 18.82
N LEU A 8 -4.78 16.19 19.67
CA LEU A 8 -3.39 15.78 19.83
C LEU A 8 -2.91 15.09 18.55
N ARG A 9 -1.88 15.65 17.91
CA ARG A 9 -1.15 14.99 16.83
C ARG A 9 -0.09 14.09 17.48
N ILE A 10 -0.36 12.80 17.51
CA ILE A 10 0.59 11.81 18.03
C ILE A 10 1.65 11.59 16.96
N GLU A 11 2.80 12.25 17.10
CA GLU A 11 3.97 11.95 16.29
C GLU A 11 4.79 10.86 16.99
N LYS A 12 4.86 9.66 16.40
CA LYS A 12 5.74 8.61 16.90
C LYS A 12 7.19 9.07 16.68
N ALA A 13 7.97 9.20 17.75
CA ALA A 13 9.37 9.64 17.71
C ALA A 13 10.26 8.77 16.78
N THR A 14 9.87 7.51 16.55
CA THR A 14 10.54 6.57 15.63
C THR A 14 10.27 6.86 14.14
N MET A 15 9.25 7.65 13.80
CA MET A 15 8.80 7.88 12.43
C MET A 15 9.68 8.88 11.67
N ASN A 16 10.37 9.78 12.40
CA ASN A 16 11.08 10.94 11.83
C ASN A 16 12.54 11.06 12.29
N ASN A 17 13.20 9.93 12.58
CA ASN A 17 14.64 9.92 12.84
C ASN A 17 15.41 10.45 11.60
N SER A 18 16.47 11.22 11.81
CA SER A 18 17.33 11.78 10.75
C SER A 18 17.82 10.70 9.79
N ILE A 19 18.10 9.50 10.31
CA ILE A 19 18.48 8.32 9.53
C ILE A 19 17.39 7.90 8.53
N ASN A 20 16.12 7.91 8.95
CA ASN A 20 15.00 7.54 8.06
C ASN A 20 14.75 8.63 7.01
N LYS A 21 14.95 9.91 7.37
CA LYS A 21 14.87 11.03 6.42
C LYS A 21 15.97 10.92 5.37
N GLN A 22 17.19 10.59 5.77
CA GLN A 22 18.32 10.38 4.85
C GLN A 22 18.05 9.20 3.90
N LYS A 23 17.58 8.05 4.42
CA LYS A 23 17.19 6.90 3.58
C LYS A 23 16.06 7.23 2.60
N ARG A 24 15.07 8.02 3.03
CA ARG A 24 13.99 8.50 2.14
C ARG A 24 14.54 9.41 1.05
N LYS A 25 15.48 10.30 1.38
CA LYS A 25 16.13 11.18 0.40
C LYS A 25 16.89 10.37 -0.65
N GLU A 26 17.74 9.43 -0.22
CA GLU A 26 18.50 8.56 -1.12
C GLU A 26 17.59 7.69 -2.00
N PHE A 27 16.46 7.23 -1.47
CA PHE A 27 15.46 6.51 -2.24
C PHE A 27 14.82 7.39 -3.31
N VAL A 28 14.41 8.61 -2.95
CA VAL A 28 13.81 9.56 -3.90
C VAL A 28 14.80 9.94 -4.99
N GLU A 29 16.07 10.20 -4.67
CA GLU A 29 17.10 10.50 -5.67
C GLU A 29 17.29 9.35 -6.68
N LYS A 30 17.27 8.09 -6.21
CA LYS A 30 17.32 6.92 -7.11
C LYS A 30 16.06 6.80 -7.95
N LEU A 31 14.89 7.01 -7.36
CA LEU A 31 13.61 6.93 -8.06
C LEU A 31 13.54 8.02 -9.14
N ASP A 32 13.99 9.24 -8.85
CA ASP A 32 14.06 10.34 -9.80
C ASP A 32 15.04 10.04 -10.96
N GLY A 33 16.14 9.34 -10.67
CA GLY A 33 17.04 8.78 -11.69
C GLY A 33 16.37 7.76 -12.62
N HIS A 34 15.36 7.02 -12.16
CA HIS A 34 14.57 6.12 -13.02
C HIS A 34 13.49 6.89 -13.81
N ILE A 35 12.82 7.86 -13.18
CA ILE A 35 11.84 8.73 -13.84
C ILE A 35 12.50 9.50 -14.99
N SER A 36 13.67 10.10 -14.77
CA SER A 36 14.40 10.87 -15.78
C SER A 36 14.92 10.02 -16.95
N ARG A 37 15.14 8.72 -16.74
CA ARG A 37 15.46 7.76 -17.80
C ARG A 37 14.23 7.32 -18.61
N GLY A 38 13.02 7.60 -18.13
CA GLY A 38 11.77 7.13 -18.73
C GLY A 38 11.46 5.68 -18.42
N ASP A 39 12.01 5.13 -17.34
CA ASP A 39 11.71 3.75 -16.92
C ASP A 39 10.25 3.61 -16.49
N MET A 40 9.67 2.44 -16.72
CA MET A 40 8.30 2.15 -16.27
C MET A 40 8.30 1.85 -14.78
N ILE A 41 7.66 2.70 -14.00
CA ILE A 41 7.54 2.51 -12.55
C ILE A 41 6.16 1.94 -12.22
N ALA A 42 6.14 0.85 -11.47
CA ALA A 42 4.94 0.23 -10.91
C ALA A 42 4.99 0.27 -9.38
N TYR A 43 3.99 0.87 -8.76
CA TYR A 43 3.79 0.93 -7.32
C TYR A 43 2.91 -0.23 -6.89
N GLN A 44 3.36 -0.99 -5.89
CA GLN A 44 2.57 -2.04 -5.27
C GLN A 44 2.21 -1.65 -3.85
N ASP A 45 0.95 -1.88 -3.49
CA ASP A 45 0.48 -1.73 -2.11
C ASP A 45 -0.55 -2.81 -1.75
N GLU A 46 -0.73 -3.01 -0.45
CA GLU A 46 -1.73 -3.91 0.12
C GLU A 46 -2.71 -3.11 0.98
N THR A 47 -4.01 -3.27 0.74
CA THR A 47 -5.05 -2.65 1.57
C THR A 47 -6.02 -3.69 2.12
N ASN A 48 -6.40 -3.52 3.38
CA ASN A 48 -7.41 -4.35 4.03
C ASN A 48 -8.75 -3.63 3.97
N PHE A 49 -9.73 -4.27 3.36
CA PHE A 49 -11.11 -3.82 3.29
C PHE A 49 -11.98 -4.71 4.16
N ASN A 50 -12.51 -4.14 5.25
CA ASN A 50 -13.49 -4.83 6.06
C ASN A 50 -14.85 -4.81 5.35
N LEU A 51 -15.37 -5.99 5.01
CA LEU A 51 -16.68 -6.13 4.35
C LEU A 51 -17.86 -5.89 5.30
N TYR A 52 -17.61 -5.60 6.57
CA TYR A 52 -18.66 -5.22 7.52
C TYR A 52 -19.27 -3.87 7.16
N LEU A 53 -20.50 -3.91 6.67
CA LEU A 53 -21.32 -2.72 6.44
C LEU A 53 -22.24 -2.53 7.64
N SER A 54 -22.18 -1.37 8.28
CA SER A 54 -23.15 -0.97 9.30
C SER A 54 -23.84 0.32 8.88
N ARG A 55 -25.13 0.45 9.22
CA ARG A 55 -25.87 1.70 9.01
C ARG A 55 -25.37 2.75 10.01
N SER A 56 -24.89 3.87 9.50
CA SER A 56 -24.44 5.02 10.30
C SER A 56 -25.59 5.94 10.71
N GLU A 57 -26.75 5.79 10.08
CA GLU A 57 -27.90 6.68 10.24
C GLU A 57 -29.13 5.89 10.70
N GLY A 58 -29.86 6.49 11.63
CA GLY A 58 -31.09 5.95 12.19
C GLY A 58 -31.91 7.08 12.79
N TRP A 59 -33.23 6.87 12.84
CA TRP A 59 -34.16 7.85 13.40
C TRP A 59 -34.22 7.68 14.92
N SER A 60 -34.12 8.78 15.64
CA SER A 60 -34.30 8.84 17.10
C SER A 60 -34.98 10.15 17.48
N ARG A 61 -35.57 10.19 18.68
CA ARG A 61 -36.17 11.41 19.21
C ARG A 61 -35.09 12.47 19.46
N ILE A 62 -35.47 13.74 19.36
CA ILE A 62 -34.57 14.87 19.63
C ILE A 62 -34.05 14.76 21.06
N GLY A 63 -32.72 14.68 21.23
CA GLY A 63 -32.06 14.48 22.52
C GLY A 63 -31.67 13.04 22.84
N GLU A 64 -32.14 12.06 22.06
CA GLU A 64 -31.80 10.63 22.22
C GLU A 64 -30.87 10.15 21.10
N ARG A 65 -29.85 9.37 21.43
CA ARG A 65 -29.00 8.74 20.40
C ARG A 65 -29.76 7.61 19.70
N ALA A 66 -29.72 7.59 18.37
CA ALA A 66 -30.14 6.42 17.61
C ALA A 66 -29.16 5.27 17.89
N VAL A 67 -29.65 4.18 18.49
CA VAL A 67 -28.83 3.01 18.83
C VAL A 67 -29.44 1.78 18.16
N VAL A 68 -28.62 1.06 17.39
CA VAL A 68 -28.94 -0.27 16.86
C VAL A 68 -28.00 -1.26 17.53
N GLN A 69 -28.56 -2.25 18.24
CA GLN A 69 -27.78 -3.37 18.75
C GLN A 69 -27.58 -4.39 17.64
N LEU A 70 -26.34 -4.56 17.21
CA LEU A 70 -25.95 -5.61 16.26
C LEU A 70 -25.19 -6.70 17.02
N PRO A 71 -25.37 -7.98 16.68
CA PRO A 71 -24.51 -9.03 17.21
C PRO A 71 -23.05 -8.71 16.82
N PRO A 72 -22.05 -9.14 17.62
CA PRO A 72 -20.65 -8.97 17.29
C PRO A 72 -20.30 -9.82 16.07
N SER A 73 -20.60 -9.32 14.86
CA SER A 73 -20.13 -9.93 13.63
C SER A 73 -18.71 -9.42 13.37
N GLN A 74 -17.73 -10.32 13.47
CA GLN A 74 -16.46 -10.08 12.79
C GLN A 74 -16.75 -10.17 11.29
N GLY A 75 -16.88 -9.02 10.61
CA GLY A 75 -16.95 -9.00 9.16
C GLY A 75 -15.75 -9.73 8.57
N LYS A 76 -15.96 -10.39 7.42
CA LYS A 76 -14.84 -10.95 6.67
C LYS A 76 -13.96 -9.79 6.18
N ASN A 77 -12.65 -9.89 6.43
CA ASN A 77 -11.68 -8.95 5.89
C ASN A 77 -11.26 -9.42 4.49
N LEU A 78 -11.42 -8.55 3.51
CA LEU A 78 -10.91 -8.73 2.16
C LEU A 78 -9.55 -8.04 2.06
N HIS A 79 -8.52 -8.81 1.74
CA HIS A 79 -7.21 -8.25 1.45
C HIS A 79 -7.09 -8.00 -0.05
N ILE A 80 -6.71 -6.79 -0.43
CA ILE A 80 -6.55 -6.38 -1.82
C ILE A 80 -5.08 -6.03 -2.04
N GLN A 81 -4.45 -6.71 -3.00
CA GLN A 81 -3.13 -6.37 -3.52
C GLN A 81 -3.29 -5.72 -4.89
N GLY A 82 -2.72 -4.53 -5.05
CA GLY A 82 -2.77 -3.77 -6.28
C GLY A 82 -1.39 -3.33 -6.73
N GLY A 83 -1.14 -3.41 -8.03
CA GLY A 83 -0.01 -2.80 -8.70
C GLY A 83 -0.48 -1.75 -9.69
N VAL A 84 0.00 -0.52 -9.56
CA VAL A 84 -0.39 0.63 -10.40
C VAL A 84 0.85 1.28 -11.00
N SER A 85 0.81 1.58 -12.30
CA SER A 85 1.84 2.36 -12.98
C SER A 85 1.29 3.72 -13.41
N ALA A 86 2.14 4.73 -13.48
CA ALA A 86 1.76 6.07 -13.93
C ALA A 86 1.28 6.09 -15.40
N PHE A 87 1.82 5.20 -16.24
CA PHE A 87 1.53 5.16 -17.67
C PHE A 87 0.28 4.33 -18.00
N THR A 88 0.20 3.11 -17.44
CA THR A 88 -0.90 2.16 -17.72
C THR A 88 -2.08 2.28 -16.75
N GLY A 89 -1.89 2.89 -15.58
CA GLY A 89 -2.87 2.84 -14.50
C GLY A 89 -2.81 1.50 -13.76
N LEU A 90 -3.94 0.81 -13.57
CA LEU A 90 -3.99 -0.46 -12.85
C LEU A 90 -3.38 -1.60 -13.69
N VAL A 91 -2.24 -2.12 -13.25
CA VAL A 91 -1.51 -3.20 -13.95
C VAL A 91 -1.99 -4.58 -13.50
N LEU A 92 -2.12 -4.79 -12.19
CA LEU A 92 -2.57 -6.05 -11.62
C LEU A 92 -3.33 -5.82 -10.32
N LEU A 93 -4.44 -6.54 -10.15
CA LEU A 93 -5.23 -6.55 -8.93
C LEU A 93 -5.51 -7.99 -8.52
N ARG A 94 -5.25 -8.33 -7.24
CA ARG A 94 -5.67 -9.60 -6.65
C ARG A 94 -6.39 -9.37 -5.33
N THR A 95 -7.43 -10.16 -5.13
CA THR A 95 -8.22 -10.19 -3.90
C THR A 95 -8.00 -11.51 -3.19
N HIS A 96 -7.73 -11.46 -1.90
CA HIS A 96 -7.50 -12.60 -1.04
C HIS A 96 -8.48 -12.57 0.14
N GLU A 97 -9.12 -13.70 0.41
CA GLU A 97 -9.81 -13.91 1.68
C GLU A 97 -8.79 -14.39 2.72
N GLY A 98 -8.65 -13.66 3.84
CA GLY A 98 -7.69 -13.98 4.90
C GLY A 98 -6.30 -13.36 4.71
N SER A 99 -5.34 -13.76 5.57
CA SER A 99 -4.00 -13.17 5.59
C SER A 99 -3.16 -13.62 4.41
N ILE A 100 -2.43 -12.69 3.81
CA ILE A 100 -1.49 -12.98 2.74
C ILE A 100 -0.16 -13.48 3.32
N THR A 101 0.36 -14.56 2.75
CA THR A 101 1.68 -15.12 3.10
C THR A 101 2.80 -14.44 2.30
N LYS A 102 4.03 -14.47 2.85
CA LYS A 102 5.22 -13.91 2.17
C LYS A 102 5.42 -14.49 0.76
N THR A 103 5.14 -15.78 0.59
CA THR A 103 5.23 -16.50 -0.68
C THR A 103 4.23 -16.01 -1.71
N GLU A 104 3.01 -15.65 -1.28
CA GLU A 104 1.99 -15.11 -2.16
C GLU A 104 2.32 -13.69 -2.59
N ASN A 105 2.81 -12.85 -1.67
CA ASN A 105 3.26 -11.51 -2.03
C ASN A 105 4.46 -11.56 -3.01
N ALA A 106 5.45 -12.44 -2.76
CA ALA A 106 6.56 -12.60 -3.70
C ALA A 106 6.10 -13.06 -5.10
N ARG A 107 5.11 -13.96 -5.17
CA ARG A 107 4.48 -14.36 -6.45
C ARG A 107 3.74 -13.20 -7.09
N PHE A 108 3.02 -12.40 -6.31
CA PHE A 108 2.32 -11.21 -6.81
C PHE A 108 3.30 -10.20 -7.41
N ILE A 109 4.43 -9.94 -6.77
CA ILE A 109 5.46 -9.03 -7.30
C ILE A 109 6.03 -9.56 -8.62
N ALA A 110 6.30 -10.87 -8.71
CA ALA A 110 6.76 -11.48 -9.97
C ALA A 110 5.69 -11.41 -11.07
N ASP A 111 4.43 -11.68 -10.73
CA ASP A 111 3.31 -11.59 -11.66
C ASP A 111 3.08 -10.13 -12.12
N LEU A 112 3.25 -9.16 -11.22
CA LEU A 112 3.18 -7.73 -11.53
C LEU A 112 4.29 -7.31 -12.49
N PHE A 113 5.50 -7.81 -12.30
CA PHE A 113 6.63 -7.55 -13.20
C PHE A 113 6.37 -8.08 -14.61
N VAL A 114 5.87 -9.31 -14.71
CA VAL A 114 5.51 -9.93 -16.00
C VAL A 114 4.33 -9.20 -16.64
N ALA A 115 3.33 -8.80 -15.85
CA ALA A 115 2.20 -8.03 -16.34
C ALA A 115 2.62 -6.66 -16.88
N ALA A 116 3.49 -5.95 -16.15
CA ALA A 116 4.04 -4.65 -16.56
C ALA A 116 4.78 -4.76 -17.91
N GLN A 117 5.62 -5.79 -18.11
CA GLN A 117 6.31 -5.99 -19.39
C GLN A 117 5.37 -6.28 -20.57
N ARG A 118 4.17 -6.79 -20.31
CA ARG A 118 3.18 -7.10 -21.34
C ARG A 118 2.30 -5.91 -21.70
N THR A 119 2.42 -4.80 -20.98
CA THR A 119 1.68 -3.57 -21.29
C THR A 119 2.19 -2.96 -22.60
N LEU A 120 1.28 -2.35 -23.36
CA LEU A 120 1.65 -1.67 -24.60
C LEU A 120 2.58 -0.49 -24.31
N GLU A 121 2.32 0.21 -23.20
CA GLU A 121 3.12 1.35 -22.77
C GLU A 121 4.57 0.95 -22.51
N TYR A 122 4.85 -0.27 -22.02
CA TYR A 122 6.22 -0.76 -21.87
C TYR A 122 6.86 -1.20 -23.20
N GLN A 123 6.08 -1.83 -24.08
CA GLN A 123 6.59 -2.31 -25.37
C GLN A 123 7.00 -1.16 -26.30
N ASP A 124 6.38 0.00 -26.13
CA ASP A 124 6.70 1.23 -26.88
C ASP A 124 7.92 1.98 -26.31
N LEU A 125 8.46 1.57 -25.15
CA LEU A 125 9.67 2.16 -24.58
C LEU A 125 10.94 1.70 -25.29
N ALA A 126 12.01 2.48 -25.14
CA ALA A 126 13.30 2.09 -25.69
C ALA A 126 13.80 0.80 -25.00
N PRO A 127 14.55 -0.08 -25.70
CA PRO A 127 15.04 -1.34 -25.13
C PRO A 127 15.95 -1.18 -23.89
N THR A 128 16.45 0.03 -23.65
CA THR A 128 17.26 0.39 -22.49
C THR A 128 16.43 0.65 -21.23
N ASN A 129 15.11 0.83 -21.38
CA ASN A 129 14.22 1.11 -20.27
C ASN A 129 13.90 -0.16 -19.49
N MET A 130 13.83 -0.01 -18.17
CA MET A 130 13.55 -1.12 -17.25
C MET A 130 12.18 -0.95 -16.59
N VAL A 131 11.59 -2.07 -16.16
CA VAL A 131 10.47 -2.05 -15.21
C VAL A 131 11.03 -1.96 -13.79
N VAL A 132 10.59 -0.95 -13.05
CA VAL A 132 10.95 -0.72 -11.65
C VAL A 132 9.73 -0.93 -10.78
N ILE A 133 9.78 -1.89 -9.85
CA ILE A 133 8.71 -2.11 -8.88
C ILE A 133 9.08 -1.42 -7.56
N VAL A 134 8.18 -0.56 -7.09
CA VAL A 134 8.27 0.10 -5.80
C VAL A 134 7.32 -0.58 -4.83
N THR A 135 7.87 -1.15 -3.77
CA THR A 135 7.11 -1.76 -2.66
C THR A 135 7.53 -1.12 -1.35
N ASP A 136 6.69 -1.23 -0.32
CA ASP A 136 7.12 -0.88 1.02
C ASP A 136 8.10 -1.94 1.58
N ASN A 137 8.79 -1.57 2.66
CA ASN A 137 9.63 -2.49 3.43
C ASN A 137 8.88 -2.92 4.69
N ALA A 138 7.57 -3.21 4.59
CA ALA A 138 6.82 -3.73 5.72
C ALA A 138 7.43 -5.07 6.14
N PRO A 139 7.72 -5.26 7.44
CA PRO A 139 8.01 -6.58 7.93
C PRO A 139 6.76 -7.45 7.67
N PRO A 140 6.92 -8.63 7.06
CA PRO A 140 5.78 -9.53 6.88
C PRO A 140 5.13 -9.80 8.26
N PRO A 141 3.81 -10.04 8.32
CA PRO A 141 3.09 -10.32 9.57
C PRO A 141 3.68 -11.47 10.40
N THR A 142 4.62 -12.25 9.85
CA THR A 142 5.41 -13.23 10.58
C THR A 142 6.87 -13.23 10.11
N ALA A 143 7.75 -13.03 11.10
CA ALA A 143 9.19 -13.36 11.15
C ALA A 143 10.23 -12.29 10.78
N ARG A 144 11.03 -11.98 11.83
CA ARG A 144 12.48 -11.68 11.79
C ARG A 144 13.19 -12.47 10.67
N SER A 145 13.74 -11.81 9.68
CA SER A 145 15.08 -12.07 9.11
C SER A 145 15.35 -11.14 7.94
N LYS A 146 16.61 -10.69 7.88
CA LYS A 146 17.15 -9.60 7.04
C LYS A 146 17.44 -10.05 5.61
N SER A 147 17.48 -9.02 4.75
CA SER A 147 18.24 -8.83 3.51
C SER A 147 17.98 -9.75 2.32
N TRP A 148 17.62 -9.15 1.19
CA TRP A 148 18.22 -9.45 -0.11
C TRP A 148 18.37 -8.17 -0.94
N LEU A 149 19.62 -7.83 -1.27
CA LEU A 149 19.97 -6.98 -2.42
C LEU A 149 19.92 -7.89 -3.65
N ALA A 150 19.08 -7.57 -4.63
CA ALA A 150 19.27 -8.04 -5.99
C ALA A 150 19.88 -6.89 -6.78
N ARG A 151 21.18 -7.01 -7.10
CA ARG A 151 21.83 -6.26 -8.16
C ARG A 151 21.55 -7.02 -9.47
N SER A 152 21.14 -6.29 -10.50
CA SER A 152 21.44 -6.60 -11.90
C SER A 152 22.45 -5.59 -12.38
#